data_AF-A0A9E2DEM5-F1
#
_entry.id   AF-A0A9E2DEM5-F1
#
_cell.length_a   1.000
_cell.length_b   1.000
_cell.length_c   1.000
_cell.angle_alpha   90.00
_cell.angle_beta   90.00
_cell.angle_gamma   90.00
#
_symmetry.space_group_name_H-M   'P 1'
#
loop_
_entity.id
_entity.type
_entity.pdbx_description
1 polymer ?
#
loop_
_entity_poly.entity_id
_entity_poly.type
_entity_poly.pdbx_seq_one_letter_code
_entity_poly.pdbx_strand_id
1 'polypeptide(L)'
;MTTRAIIPVKGFENAKQRLSSLLSSEERRRLCQAMVEDVLIAVEACPLVDEIMVITNDPAAIELAEGYGALILPEPAEAGLIPAVV
;
A
#
# COMPACT_ATOMS: atom_id res chain seq x y z
N MET A 1 11.23 -18.89 12.40
CA MET A 1 9.89 -18.72 11.79
C MET A 1 9.93 -17.35 11.15
N THR A 2 9.65 -17.23 9.85
CA THR A 2 9.75 -15.96 9.12
C THR A 2 8.42 -15.21 9.20
N THR A 3 8.47 -13.94 9.58
CA THR A 3 7.31 -13.04 9.68
C THR A 3 7.30 -12.08 8.50
N ARG A 4 6.19 -12.02 7.77
CA ARG A 4 6.03 -11.14 6.61
C ARG A 4 4.88 -10.16 6.82
N ALA A 5 5.08 -8.91 6.44
CA ALA A 5 4.03 -7.91 6.38
C ALA A 5 3.50 -7.81 4.95
N ILE A 6 2.20 -8.07 4.76
CA ILE A 6 1.54 -7.99 3.45
C ILE A 6 0.65 -6.75 3.42
N ILE A 7 0.95 -5.81 2.53
CA ILE A 7 0.31 -4.50 2.46
C ILE A 7 -0.37 -4.34 1.09
N PRO A 8 -1.68 -4.62 0.99
CA PRO A 8 -2.43 -4.42 -0.24
C PRO A 8 -2.73 -2.92 -0.48
N VAL A 9 -2.36 -2.43 -1.66
CA VAL A 9 -2.55 -1.03 -2.08
C VAL A 9 -3.24 -0.99 -3.44
N LYS A 10 -4.53 -0.68 -3.46
CA LYS A 10 -5.36 -0.63 -4.69
C LYS A 10 -5.09 0.55 -5.64
N GLY A 11 -4.14 1.43 -5.30
CA GLY A 11 -3.84 2.65 -6.01
C GLY A 11 -4.52 3.91 -5.48
N PHE A 12 -4.00 5.07 -5.91
CA PHE A 12 -4.30 6.34 -5.24
C PHE A 12 -5.41 7.16 -5.89
N GLU A 13 -5.72 6.94 -7.17
CA GLU A 13 -6.67 7.76 -7.95
C GLU A 13 -8.11 7.73 -7.41
N ASN A 14 -8.55 6.57 -6.93
CA ASN A 14 -9.89 6.38 -6.35
C ASN A 14 -9.86 6.20 -4.84
N ALA A 15 -8.78 6.62 -4.17
CA ALA A 15 -8.61 6.40 -2.75
C ALA A 15 -9.60 7.21 -1.90
N LYS A 16 -9.91 6.64 -0.73
CA LYS A 16 -10.66 7.30 0.37
C LYS A 16 -11.96 7.98 -0.08
N GLN A 17 -12.72 7.37 -1.01
CA GLN A 17 -13.94 7.99 -1.57
C GLN A 17 -14.96 8.49 -0.54
N ARG A 18 -14.99 7.90 0.66
CA ARG A 18 -15.85 8.36 1.78
C ARG A 18 -15.49 9.77 2.28
N LEU A 19 -14.30 10.28 1.97
CA LEU A 19 -13.83 11.64 2.29
C LEU A 19 -14.11 12.65 1.17
N SER A 20 -14.83 12.26 0.11
CA SER A 20 -15.07 13.15 -1.04
C SER A 20 -15.87 14.40 -0.75
N SER A 21 -16.62 14.42 0.35
CA SER A 21 -17.32 15.63 0.83
C SER A 21 -16.39 16.65 1.50
N LEU A 22 -15.17 16.26 1.85
CA LEU A 22 -14.21 17.08 2.60
C LEU A 22 -12.92 17.36 1.81
N LEU A 23 -12.52 16.43 0.94
CA LEU A 23 -11.25 16.45 0.23
C LEU A 23 -11.45 16.28 -1.29
N SER A 24 -10.72 17.10 -2.05
CA SER A 24 -10.55 16.95 -3.49
C SER A 24 -9.89 15.61 -3.84
N SER A 25 -9.98 15.18 -5.09
CA SER A 25 -9.29 13.97 -5.57
C SER A 25 -7.78 14.04 -5.31
N GLU A 26 -7.15 15.20 -5.53
CA GLU A 26 -5.72 15.41 -5.30
C GLU A 26 -5.35 15.29 -3.81
N GLU A 27 -6.13 15.89 -2.92
CA GLU A 27 -5.91 15.78 -1.47
C GLU A 27 -6.09 14.34 -0.98
N ARG A 28 -7.08 13.61 -1.50
CA ARG A 28 -7.26 12.18 -1.18
C ARG A 28 -6.10 11.33 -1.70
N ARG A 29 -5.58 11.63 -2.90
CA ARG A 29 -4.40 10.97 -3.47
C ARG A 29 -3.19 11.16 -2.56
N ARG A 30 -2.89 12.41 -2.19
CA ARG A 30 -1.77 12.77 -1.29
C ARG A 30 -1.93 12.15 0.10
N LEU A 31 -3.13 12.19 0.67
CA LEU A 31 -3.42 11.56 1.95
C LEU A 31 -3.17 10.05 1.88
N CYS A 32 -3.64 9.38 0.83
CA CYS A 32 -3.44 7.94 0.70
C CYS A 32 -1.96 7.57 0.52
N GLN A 33 -1.21 8.37 -0.24
CA GLN A 33 0.23 8.20 -0.41
C GLN A 33 0.96 8.35 0.93
N ALA A 34 0.70 9.42 1.68
CA ALA A 34 1.29 9.65 3.00
C ALA A 34 0.96 8.51 3.99
N MET A 35 -0.28 8.02 3.99
CA MET A 35 -0.66 6.89 4.85
C MET A 35 0.06 5.59 4.50
N VAL A 36 0.30 5.31 3.21
CA VAL A 36 1.07 4.13 2.81
C VAL A 36 2.53 4.28 3.21
N GLU A 37 3.10 5.47 3.02
CA GLU A 37 4.45 5.80 3.44
C GLU A 37 4.64 5.62 4.96
N ASP A 38 3.72 6.14 5.78
CA ASP A 38 3.74 5.97 7.24
C ASP A 38 3.74 4.48 7.65
N VAL A 39 2.98 3.64 6.94
CA VAL A 39 2.95 2.18 7.18
C VAL A 39 4.28 1.55 6.78
N LEU A 40 4.85 1.90 5.64
CA LEU A 40 6.13 1.36 5.18
C LEU A 40 7.26 1.71 6.14
N ILE A 41 7.33 2.98 6.59
CA ILE A 41 8.28 3.43 7.64
C ILE A 41 8.13 2.59 8.91
N ALA A 42 6.90 2.39 9.37
CA ALA A 42 6.64 1.66 10.62
C ALA A 42 7.02 0.17 10.50
N VAL A 43 6.78 -0.44 9.34
CA VAL A 43 7.08 -1.86 9.10
C VAL A 43 8.59 -2.06 8.90
N GLU A 44 9.27 -1.21 8.13
CA GLU A 44 10.73 -1.25 7.94
C GLU A 44 11.47 -1.11 9.27
N ALA A 45 11.00 -0.23 10.17
CA ALA A 45 11.59 -0.03 11.48
C ALA A 45 11.32 -1.19 12.47
N CYS A 46 10.48 -2.17 12.13
CA CYS A 46 10.07 -3.24 13.03
C CYS A 46 11.05 -4.43 12.96
N PRO A 47 11.84 -4.71 14.02
CA PRO A 47 12.82 -5.80 14.01
C PRO A 47 12.21 -7.21 14.02
N LEU A 48 10.89 -7.33 14.16
CA LEU A 48 10.16 -8.59 14.16
C LEU A 48 9.59 -8.94 12.77
N VAL A 49 9.69 -8.04 11.80
CA VAL A 49 9.26 -8.27 10.42
C VAL A 49 10.50 -8.56 9.58
N ASP A 50 10.55 -9.74 8.96
CA ASP A 50 11.68 -10.16 8.15
C ASP A 50 11.56 -9.69 6.69
N GLU A 51 10.33 -9.57 6.17
CA GLU A 51 10.07 -9.15 4.79
C GLU A 51 8.79 -8.30 4.67
N ILE A 52 8.86 -7.29 3.78
CA ILE A 52 7.73 -6.45 3.40
C ILE A 52 7.27 -6.85 2.00
N MET A 53 5.96 -7.06 1.83
CA MET A 53 5.36 -7.37 0.54
C MET A 53 4.23 -6.37 0.28
N VAL A 54 4.27 -5.69 -0.87
CA VAL A 54 3.23 -4.74 -1.29
C VAL A 54 2.50 -5.33 -2.50
N ILE A 55 1.18 -5.37 -2.43
CA ILE A 55 0.33 -5.93 -3.48
C ILE A 55 -0.35 -4.78 -4.19
N THR A 56 0.06 -4.48 -5.42
CA THR A 56 -0.44 -3.33 -6.16
C THR A 56 -0.15 -3.44 -7.66
N ASN A 57 -1.01 -2.81 -8.46
CA ASN A 57 -0.73 -2.51 -9.86
C ASN A 57 -0.54 -1.00 -10.11
N ASP A 58 -0.55 -0.16 -9.06
CA ASP A 58 -0.44 1.29 -9.17
C ASP A 58 1.04 1.71 -9.24
N PRO A 59 1.50 2.37 -10.33
CA PRO A 59 2.91 2.73 -10.48
C PRO A 59 3.46 3.63 -9.38
N ALA A 60 2.65 4.52 -8.82
CA ALA A 60 3.10 5.42 -7.75
C ALA A 60 3.23 4.68 -6.41
N ALA A 61 2.38 3.66 -6.17
CA ALA A 61 2.52 2.79 -5.02
C ALA A 61 3.75 1.87 -5.14
N ILE A 62 4.06 1.39 -6.35
CA ILE A 62 5.28 0.61 -6.65
C ILE A 62 6.52 1.45 -6.36
N GLU A 63 6.62 2.63 -6.97
CA GLU A 63 7.76 3.53 -6.79
C GLU A 63 8.00 3.87 -5.32
N LEU A 64 6.92 4.15 -4.57
CA LEU A 64 6.99 4.40 -3.14
C LEU A 64 7.51 3.17 -2.38
N ALA A 65 6.96 1.99 -2.63
CA ALA A 65 7.28 0.75 -1.92
C ALA A 65 8.71 0.25 -2.17
N GLU A 66 9.22 0.42 -3.39
CA GLU A 66 10.62 0.08 -3.74
C GLU A 66 11.63 0.86 -2.89
N GLY A 67 11.31 2.10 -2.49
CA GLY A 67 12.13 2.92 -1.60
C GLY A 67 12.32 2.32 -0.20
N TYR A 68 11.47 1.39 0.22
CA TYR A 68 11.47 0.75 1.54
C TYR A 68 11.85 -0.74 1.47
N GLY A 69 12.46 -1.19 0.38
CA GLY A 69 12.90 -2.57 0.20
C GLY A 69 11.76 -3.59 0.10
N ALA A 70 10.54 -3.14 -0.21
CA ALA A 70 9.39 -4.03 -0.31
C ALA A 70 9.43 -4.87 -1.60
N LEU A 71 9.02 -6.14 -1.48
CA LEU A 71 8.74 -7.00 -2.63
C LEU A 71 7.38 -6.64 -3.22
N ILE A 72 7.35 -6.37 -4.53
CA ILE A 72 6.12 -6.01 -5.23
C ILE A 72 5.45 -7.26 -5.79
N LEU A 73 4.17 -7.45 -5.45
CA LEU A 73 3.30 -8.46 -6.04
C LEU A 73 2.20 -7.79 -6.86
N PRO A 74 1.88 -8.32 -8.05
CA PRO A 74 0.77 -7.80 -8.84
C PRO A 74 -0.56 -8.06 -8.12
N GLU A 75 -1.55 -7.17 -8.31
CA GLU A 75 -2.90 -7.47 -7.84
C GLU A 75 -3.48 -8.70 -8.56
N PRO A 76 -4.23 -9.56 -7.84
CA PRO A 76 -4.92 -10.70 -8.43
C PRO A 76 -5.98 -10.24 -9.42
N ALA A 77 -6.32 -11.12 -10.38
CA ALA A 77 -7.31 -10.86 -11.41
C ALA A 77 -8.69 -10.46 -10.84
N GLU A 78 -9.06 -11.02 -9.68
CA GLU A 78 -10.20 -10.54 -8.89
C GLU A 78 -9.74 -9.46 -7.91
N ALA A 79 -9.94 -8.19 -8.28
CA ALA A 79 -9.50 -7.06 -7.48
C ALA A 79 -10.27 -6.95 -6.14
N GLY A 80 -9.58 -7.08 -5.01
CA GLY A 80 -10.22 -7.10 -3.70
C GLY A 80 -9.21 -7.15 -2.57
N LEU A 81 -9.59 -6.69 -1.37
CA LEU A 81 -8.72 -6.82 -0.20
C LEU A 81 -8.49 -8.30 0.17
N ILE A 82 -9.55 -9.11 0.13
CA ILE A 82 -9.49 -10.53 0.50
C ILE A 82 -8.63 -11.31 -0.52
N PRO A 83 -8.90 -11.25 -1.85
CA PRO A 83 -8.04 -11.93 -2.82
C PRO A 83 -6.57 -11.50 -2.79
N ALA A 84 -6.27 -10.27 -2.34
CA ALA A 84 -4.88 -9.83 -2.26
C ALA A 84 -4.09 -10.56 -1.16
N VAL A 85 -4.71 -10.90 -0.02
CA VAL A 85 -3.97 -11.40 1.16
C VAL A 85 -4.13 -12.91 1.41
N VAL A 86 -4.78 -13.64 0.49
CA VAL A 86 -5.12 -15.07 0.63
C VAL A 86 -4.32 -15.91 -0.36
#